data_AF-A0A661LB50-F1
#
_entry.id   AF-A0A661LB50-F1
#
_cell.length_a   1.000
_cell.length_b   1.000
_cell.length_c   1.000
_cell.angle_alpha   90.00
_cell.angle_beta   90.00
_cell.angle_gamma   90.00
#
_symmetry.space_group_name_H-M   'P 1'
#
loop_
_entity.id
_entity.type
_entity.pdbx_description
1 polymer ?
#
loop_
_entity_poly.entity_id
_entity_poly.type
_entity_poly.pdbx_seq_one_letter_code
_entity_poly.pdbx_strand_id
1 'polypeptide(L)' 'MWHDENNHPSSNISATVVLPGPKSTNHRALINASLASGKSMINGALECEDTAQTAMALEQLG' A
#
# COMPACT_ATOMS: atom_id res chain seq x y z
N MET A 1 18.83 10.80 18.03
CA MET A 1 19.56 11.84 17.28
C MET A 1 19.82 11.26 15.89
N TRP A 2 18.87 11.44 14.97
CA TRP A 2 18.96 10.90 13.61
C TRP A 2 19.53 12.00 12.71
N HIS A 3 20.84 11.98 12.48
CA HIS A 3 21.45 12.77 11.43
C HIS A 3 21.65 11.84 10.23
N ASP A 4 20.79 12.00 9.23
CA ASP A 4 21.05 11.42 7.91
C ASP A 4 22.10 12.30 7.22
N GLU A 5 23.29 11.75 7.04
CA GLU A 5 24.45 12.39 6.40
C GLU A 5 24.25 12.64 4.89
N ASN A 6 23.18 12.10 4.29
CA ASN A 6 22.90 12.21 2.85
C ASN A 6 21.75 13.18 2.51
N ASN A 7 21.17 13.85 3.50
CA ASN A 7 20.08 14.79 3.25
C ASN A 7 20.62 16.17 2.83
N HIS A 8 21.03 16.29 1.57
CA HIS A 8 21.38 17.58 0.98
C HIS A 8 20.12 18.34 0.55
N PRO A 9 20.00 19.65 0.85
CA PRO A 9 18.86 20.44 0.40
C PRO A 9 18.78 20.45 -1.12
N SER A 10 17.70 19.90 -1.67
CA SER A 10 17.41 19.94 -3.11
C SER A 10 16.95 21.33 -3.53
N SER A 11 17.42 21.81 -4.69
CA SER A 11 16.85 23.00 -5.35
C SER A 11 15.35 22.84 -5.61
N ASN A 12 14.59 23.94 -5.74
CA ASN A 12 13.14 23.90 -5.99
C ASN A 12 12.75 22.86 -7.04
N ILE A 13 12.04 21.81 -6.63
CA ILE A 13 11.53 20.75 -7.50
C ILE A 13 10.15 21.16 -7.99
N SER A 14 9.99 21.30 -9.30
CA SER A 14 8.69 21.46 -9.96
C SER A 14 8.38 20.20 -10.77
N ALA A 15 7.56 19.32 -10.19
CA ALA A 15 7.17 18.06 -10.83
C ALA A 15 5.73 17.71 -10.45
N THR A 16 5.06 16.96 -11.33
CA THR A 16 3.80 16.30 -11.05
C THR A 16 4.06 14.81 -10.92
N VAL A 17 3.66 14.21 -9.81
CA VAL A 17 3.80 12.78 -9.55
C VAL A 17 2.44 12.17 -9.27
N VAL A 18 2.28 10.91 -9.67
CA VAL A 18 1.11 10.12 -9.29
C VAL A 18 1.45 9.39 -8.00
N LEU A 19 0.73 9.73 -6.94
CA LEU A 19 0.86 9.00 -5.68
C LEU A 19 0.15 7.64 -5.81
N PRO A 20 0.74 6.58 -5.26
CA PRO A 20 0.03 5.32 -5.16
C PRO A 20 -1.19 5.47 -4.24
N GLY A 21 -2.13 4.53 -4.35
CA GLY A 21 -3.30 4.50 -3.48
C GLY A 21 -2.91 4.46 -1.99
N PRO A 22 -3.73 5.04 -1.10
CA PRO A 22 -3.43 5.02 0.32
C PRO A 22 -3.49 3.59 0.86
N LYS A 23 -2.53 3.25 1.71
CA LYS A 23 -2.40 1.92 2.30
C LYS A 23 -3.68 1.40 2.98
N SER A 24 -4.41 2.28 3.68
CA SER A 24 -5.65 1.90 4.36
C SER A 24 -6.75 1.45 3.41
N THR A 25 -6.78 1.96 2.17
CA THR A 25 -7.73 1.51 1.15
C THR A 25 -7.42 0.10 0.69
N ASN A 26 -6.15 -0.25 0.50
CA ASN A 26 -5.74 -1.63 0.19
C ASN A 26 -6.18 -2.61 1.27
N HIS A 27 -5.92 -2.29 2.55
CA HIS A 27 -6.32 -3.14 3.68
C HIS A 27 -7.83 -3.40 3.69
N ARG A 28 -8.63 -2.35 3.52
CA ARG A 28 -10.09 -2.46 3.49
C ARG A 28 -10.58 -3.24 2.28
N ALA A 29 -9.97 -3.04 1.11
CA ALA A 29 -10.31 -3.78 -0.10
C ALA A 29 -10.02 -5.28 0.06
N LEU A 30 -8.88 -5.66 0.65
CA LEU A 30 -8.52 -7.05 0.94
C LEU A 30 -9.52 -7.71 1.89
N ILE A 31 -9.86 -7.05 3.01
CA ILE A 31 -10.82 -7.57 3.99
C ILE A 31 -12.21 -7.73 3.37
N ASN A 32 -12.68 -6.76 2.58
CA ASN A 32 -13.98 -6.87 1.92
C ASN A 32 -13.98 -7.99 0.87
N ALA A 33 -12.88 -8.15 0.13
CA ALA A 33 -12.73 -9.19 -0.87
C ALA A 33 -12.75 -10.60 -0.25
N SER A 34 -12.11 -10.80 0.91
CA SER A 34 -12.07 -12.10 1.60
C SER A 34 -13.44 -12.51 2.16
N LEU A 35 -14.35 -11.55 2.38
CA LEU A 35 -15.69 -11.81 2.88
C LEU A 35 -16.73 -11.97 1.76
N ALA A 36 -16.37 -11.68 0.51
CA ALA A 36 -17.28 -11.76 -0.61
C ALA A 36 -17.55 -13.22 -1.02
N SER A 37 -18.78 -13.55 -1.42
CA SER A 37 -19.15 -14.90 -1.86
C SER A 37 -18.61 -15.30 -3.25
N GLY A 38 -17.58 -14.63 -3.75
CA GLY A 38 -17.07 -14.84 -5.11
C GLY A 38 -15.70 -14.19 -5.34
N LYS A 39 -15.24 -14.23 -6.58
CA LYS A 39 -13.93 -13.67 -6.94
C LYS A 39 -13.98 -12.14 -6.96
N SER A 40 -13.05 -11.52 -6.25
CA SER A 40 -12.82 -10.08 -6.29
C SER A 40 -11.59 -9.75 -7.14
N MET A 41 -11.63 -8.62 -7.83
CA MET A 41 -10.48 -8.05 -8.54
C MET A 41 -10.19 -6.67 -7.97
N ILE A 42 -8.95 -6.44 -7.52
CA ILE A 42 -8.52 -5.17 -6.94
C ILE A 42 -7.48 -4.55 -7.88
N ASN A 43 -7.80 -3.40 -8.46
CA ASN A 43 -6.90 -2.66 -9.36
C ASN A 43 -6.21 -1.50 -8.62
N GLY A 44 -5.00 -1.16 -9.04
CA GLY A 44 -4.24 -0.05 -8.44
C GLY A 44 -3.87 -0.28 -6.97
N ALA A 45 -3.79 -1.56 -6.56
CA ALA A 45 -3.36 -1.93 -5.23
C ALA A 45 -1.94 -1.42 -4.97
N LEU A 46 -1.74 -0.70 -3.86
CA LEU A 46 -0.42 -0.41 -3.33
C LEU A 46 0.33 -1.72 -2.99
N GLU A 47 1.43 -1.96 -3.70
CA GLU A 47 2.41 -2.99 -3.35
C GLU A 47 3.23 -2.51 -2.14
N CYS A 48 2.95 -3.06 -0.96
CA CYS A 48 3.79 -2.86 0.21
C CYS A 48 3.78 -4.07 1.13
N GLU A 49 4.80 -4.20 1.97
CA GLU A 49 4.96 -5.33 2.88
C GLU A 49 3.73 -5.52 3.76
N ASP A 50 3.29 -4.45 4.40
CA ASP A 50 2.16 -4.51 5.31
C ASP A 50 0.85 -4.94 4.61
N THR A 51 0.64 -4.64 3.32
CA THR A 51 -0.56 -5.12 2.57
C THR A 51 -0.40 -6.58 2.16
N ALA A 52 0.82 -7.02 1.82
CA ALA A 52 1.13 -8.42 1.57
C ALA A 52 0.90 -9.28 2.83
N GLN A 53 1.34 -8.81 4.00
CA GLN A 53 1.09 -9.49 5.28
C GLN A 53 -0.41 -9.64 5.58
N THR A 54 -1.22 -8.64 5.25
CA THR A 54 -2.68 -8.74 5.39
C THR A 54 -3.28 -9.76 4.42
N ALA A 55 -2.84 -9.79 3.16
CA ALA A 55 -3.29 -10.82 2.21
C ALA A 55 -2.94 -12.23 2.71
N MET A 56 -1.70 -12.45 3.16
CA MET A 56 -1.25 -13.73 3.72
C MET A 56 -2.05 -14.13 4.97
N ALA A 57 -2.37 -13.17 5.85
CA ALA A 57 -3.18 -13.44 7.03
C ALA A 57 -4.62 -13.84 6.66
N LEU A 58 -5.22 -13.19 5.66
CA LEU A 58 -6.55 -13.53 5.15
C LEU A 58 -6.56 -14.92 4.50
N GLU A 59 -5.54 -15.26 3.69
CA GLU A 59 -5.39 -16.60 3.11
C GLU A 59 -5.29 -17.71 4.17
N GLN A 60 -4.68 -17.41 5.32
CA GLN A 60 -4.63 -18.36 6.44
C GLN A 60 -5.98 -18.52 7.16
N LEU A 61 -6.89 -17.55 7.02
CA LEU A 61 -8.22 -17.59 7.63
C LEU A 61 -9.24 -18.36 6.75
N GLY A 62 -9.07 -18.39 5.43
CA GLY A 62 -9.90 -19.15 4.48
C GLY A 62 -10.35 -18.34 3.27
#